data_AF-A0A1V4T255-F1
#
_entry.id   AF-A0A1V4T255-F1
#
_cell.length_a   1.000
_cell.length_b   1.000
_cell.length_c   1.000
_cell.angle_alpha   90.00
_cell.angle_beta   90.00
_cell.angle_gamma   90.00
#
_symmetry.space_group_name_H-M   'P 1'
#
loop_
_entity.id
_entity.type
_entity.pdbx_description
1 polymer ?
#
loop_
_entity_poly.entity_id
_entity_poly.type
_entity_poly.pdbx_seq_one_letter_code
_entity_poly.pdbx_strand_id
1 'polypeptide(L)'
;MYQFRDINQSKTDNKLSSESFTYDGVYFENVIEGYKTLKVTGRESFQKEINSEVIGQADGEFYNYSRVAKRDIAITFQLKAKTPNDLMNKFTQLNKLLKKDNARLIFADENDKYFNATFVQMENVTE
;
A
#
# COMPACT_ATOMS: atom_id res chain seq x y z
N MET A 1 -11.41 -20.52 -6.33
CA MET A 1 -11.36 -21.48 -7.45
C MET A 1 -9.90 -21.69 -7.81
N TYR A 2 -9.38 -22.92 -7.72
CA TYR A 2 -7.97 -23.20 -8.04
C TYR A 2 -7.79 -23.33 -9.57
N GLN A 3 -6.72 -22.72 -10.09
CA GLN A 3 -6.39 -22.77 -11.50
C GLN A 3 -5.18 -23.70 -11.66
N PHE A 4 -5.42 -24.90 -12.19
CA PHE A 4 -4.35 -25.87 -12.50
C PHE A 4 -3.58 -25.41 -13.73
N ARG A 5 -2.26 -25.60 -13.73
CA ARG A 5 -1.40 -25.22 -14.85
C ARG A 5 -0.44 -26.33 -15.23
N ASP A 6 -0.24 -26.45 -16.54
CA ASP A 6 0.73 -27.32 -17.19
C ASP A 6 2.19 -26.89 -16.95
N ILE A 7 3.07 -27.87 -16.78
CA ILE A 7 4.48 -27.72 -16.36
C ILE A 7 5.41 -27.10 -17.42
N ASN A 8 4.98 -27.03 -18.69
CA ASN A 8 5.84 -26.67 -19.82
C ASN A 8 5.60 -25.26 -20.40
N GLN A 9 4.78 -24.42 -19.74
CA GLN A 9 4.51 -23.06 -20.22
C GLN A 9 5.23 -22.01 -19.35
N SER A 10 6.37 -21.51 -19.84
CA SER A 10 6.99 -20.31 -19.30
C SER A 10 6.24 -19.06 -19.80
N LYS A 11 5.16 -18.69 -19.10
CA LYS A 11 4.68 -17.30 -19.13
C LYS A 11 5.22 -16.58 -17.90
N THR A 12 5.78 -15.40 -18.11
CA THR A 12 5.80 -14.31 -17.13
C THR A 12 4.35 -13.88 -16.85
N ASP A 13 3.55 -14.78 -16.27
CA ASP A 13 2.29 -14.36 -15.68
C ASP A 13 2.68 -13.62 -14.40
N ASN A 14 2.68 -12.29 -14.47
CA ASN A 14 2.65 -11.44 -13.30
C ASN A 14 1.33 -11.72 -12.57
N LYS A 15 1.31 -12.83 -11.83
CA LYS A 15 0.16 -13.26 -11.06
C LYS A 15 -0.07 -12.22 -9.98
N LEU A 16 -1.15 -11.46 -10.13
CA LEU A 16 -1.61 -10.52 -9.13
C LEU A 16 -1.78 -11.26 -7.80
N SER A 17 -1.24 -10.66 -6.74
CA SER A 17 -1.44 -11.13 -5.38
C SER A 17 -2.88 -10.81 -4.95
N SER A 18 -3.41 -11.53 -3.95
CA SER A 18 -4.68 -11.12 -3.33
C SER A 18 -4.60 -9.73 -2.71
N GLU A 19 -3.41 -9.34 -2.24
CA GLU A 19 -3.10 -8.02 -1.67
C GLU A 19 -2.68 -6.98 -2.72
N SER A 20 -2.71 -7.32 -4.03
CA SER A 20 -2.36 -6.35 -5.08
C SER A 20 -3.34 -5.18 -5.07
N PHE A 21 -2.89 -4.03 -5.55
CA PHE A 21 -3.68 -2.81 -5.56
C PHE A 21 -3.59 -2.07 -6.90
N THR A 22 -4.62 -1.30 -7.22
CA THR A 22 -4.56 -0.31 -8.29
C THR A 22 -4.29 1.06 -7.71
N TYR A 23 -3.40 1.80 -8.34
CA TYR A 23 -3.18 3.23 -8.10
C TYR A 23 -3.63 3.98 -9.34
N ASP A 24 -4.71 4.76 -9.24
CA ASP A 24 -5.42 5.37 -10.38
C ASP A 24 -5.81 4.36 -11.49
N GLY A 25 -6.28 3.18 -11.08
CA GLY A 25 -6.69 2.12 -12.01
C GLY A 25 -5.52 1.35 -12.64
N VAL A 26 -4.28 1.60 -12.22
CA VAL A 26 -3.10 0.90 -12.73
C VAL A 26 -2.53 -0.03 -11.66
N TYR A 27 -2.38 -1.31 -11.99
CA TYR A 27 -1.61 -2.26 -11.19
C TYR A 27 -0.11 -2.07 -11.44
N PHE A 28 0.68 -1.91 -10.39
CA PHE A 28 2.13 -1.74 -10.54
C PHE A 28 2.79 -3.01 -11.08
N GLU A 29 2.27 -4.19 -10.72
CA GLU A 29 2.66 -5.50 -11.23
C GLU A 29 2.51 -5.61 -12.76
N ASN A 30 1.59 -4.87 -13.37
CA ASN A 30 1.38 -4.88 -14.82
C ASN A 30 2.35 -3.93 -15.55
N VAL A 31 2.88 -2.92 -14.85
CA VAL A 31 3.70 -1.87 -15.46
C VAL A 31 5.20 -2.10 -15.22
N ILE A 32 5.56 -2.68 -14.08
CA ILE A 32 6.95 -2.88 -13.65
C ILE A 32 7.19 -4.39 -13.53
N GLU A 33 7.99 -4.93 -14.45
CA GLU A 33 8.33 -6.35 -14.42
C GLU A 33 9.09 -6.70 -13.14
N GLY A 34 8.64 -7.75 -12.44
CA GLY A 34 9.27 -8.19 -11.20
C GLY A 34 8.84 -7.39 -9.96
N TYR A 35 7.91 -6.44 -10.09
CA TYR A 35 7.21 -5.86 -8.97
C TYR A 35 6.15 -6.83 -8.44
N LYS A 36 6.07 -6.98 -7.12
CA LYS A 36 5.05 -7.78 -6.46
C LYS A 36 4.68 -7.20 -5.11
N THR A 37 3.39 -6.97 -4.88
CA THR A 37 2.87 -6.64 -3.55
C THR A 37 2.91 -7.87 -2.65
N LEU A 38 3.53 -7.75 -1.48
CA LEU A 38 3.64 -8.82 -0.49
C LEU A 38 2.60 -8.69 0.63
N LYS A 39 2.42 -7.49 1.16
CA LYS A 39 1.54 -7.22 2.30
C LYS A 39 1.06 -5.78 2.28
N VAL A 40 -0.18 -5.56 2.73
CA VAL A 40 -0.74 -4.24 3.00
C VAL A 40 -1.18 -4.19 4.47
N THR A 41 -0.86 -3.10 5.17
CA THR A 41 -1.27 -2.86 6.57
C THR A 41 -1.73 -1.43 6.77
N GLY A 42 -2.48 -1.16 7.84
CA GLY A 42 -3.01 0.17 8.17
C GLY A 42 -4.39 0.47 7.55
N ARG A 43 -4.97 -0.48 6.82
CA ARG A 43 -6.34 -0.38 6.25
C ARG A 43 -7.40 -1.07 7.11
N GLU A 44 -6.97 -1.92 8.03
CA GLU A 44 -7.81 -2.78 8.87
C GLU A 44 -8.48 -2.06 10.04
N SER A 45 -7.84 -1.02 10.60
CA SER A 45 -8.30 -0.37 11.82
C SER A 45 -8.51 1.13 11.62
N PHE A 46 -9.52 1.65 12.31
CA PHE A 46 -9.84 3.08 12.32
C PHE A 46 -9.22 3.72 13.56
N GLN A 47 -8.21 4.57 13.36
CA GLN A 47 -7.62 5.33 14.46
C GLN A 47 -8.42 6.62 14.72
N LYS A 48 -8.70 6.88 15.99
CA LYS A 48 -9.27 8.14 16.46
C LYS A 48 -8.29 8.81 17.42
N GLU A 49 -8.12 10.11 17.27
CA GLU A 49 -7.45 10.94 18.26
C GLU A 49 -8.50 11.47 19.22
N ILE A 50 -8.28 11.26 20.53
CA ILE A 50 -9.13 11.78 21.60
C ILE A 50 -8.41 12.96 22.23
N ASN A 51 -9.13 14.07 22.38
CA ASN A 51 -8.70 15.21 23.17
C ASN A 51 -9.47 15.21 24.49
N SER A 52 -8.73 15.22 25.58
CA SER A 52 -9.25 15.20 26.94
C SER A 52 -8.37 16.06 27.84
N GLU A 53 -8.94 16.53 28.95
CA GLU A 53 -8.25 17.39 29.91
C GLU A 53 -8.51 16.97 31.36
N VAL A 54 -7.52 17.16 32.22
CA VAL A 54 -7.66 16.95 33.67
C VAL A 54 -8.11 18.26 34.31
N ILE A 55 -9.23 18.22 35.04
CA ILE A 55 -9.76 19.40 35.73
C ILE A 55 -9.30 19.39 37.19
N GLY A 56 -8.38 20.29 37.53
CA GLY A 56 -7.87 20.44 38.90
C GLY A 56 -7.11 19.21 39.39
N GLN A 57 -7.49 18.69 40.56
CA GLN A 57 -6.90 17.47 41.16
C GLN A 57 -7.90 16.31 41.18
N ALA A 58 -8.93 16.34 40.33
CA ALA A 58 -9.90 15.27 40.26
C ALA A 58 -9.30 14.03 39.56
N ASP A 59 -9.73 12.85 40.00
CA ASP A 59 -9.37 11.60 39.32
C ASP A 59 -10.10 11.49 37.97
N GLY A 60 -9.33 11.19 36.93
CA GLY A 60 -9.85 11.01 35.56
C GLY A 60 -9.69 12.22 34.65
N GLU A 61 -10.26 12.13 33.45
CA GLU A 61 -10.17 13.16 32.42
C GLU A 61 -11.55 13.50 31.85
N PHE A 62 -11.77 14.77 31.56
CA PHE A 62 -12.96 15.25 30.87
C PHE A 62 -12.75 15.10 29.36
N TYR A 63 -13.70 14.45 28.69
CA TYR A 63 -13.67 14.29 27.23
C TYR A 63 -14.12 15.58 26.55
N ASN A 64 -13.27 16.13 25.68
CA ASN A 64 -13.60 17.31 24.88
C ASN A 64 -14.18 16.91 23.53
N TYR A 65 -13.38 16.21 22.72
CA TYR A 65 -13.79 15.76 21.39
C TYR A 65 -12.90 14.62 20.89
N SER A 66 -13.33 13.97 19.82
CA SER A 66 -12.49 13.03 19.07
C SER A 66 -12.60 13.28 17.57
N ARG A 67 -11.51 13.02 16.86
CA ARG A 67 -11.44 13.15 15.40
C ARG A 67 -10.88 11.88 14.78
N VAL A 68 -11.32 11.57 13.57
CA VAL A 68 -10.72 10.51 12.77
C VAL A 68 -9.35 11.00 12.32
N ALA A 69 -8.30 10.26 12.71
CA ALA A 69 -6.95 10.59 12.33
C ALA A 69 -6.70 10.27 10.85
N LYS A 70 -5.65 10.86 10.28
CA LYS A 70 -5.11 10.38 9.00
C LYS A 70 -4.74 8.90 9.14
N ARG A 71 -4.92 8.12 8.07
CA ARG A 71 -4.49 6.72 8.04
C ARG A 71 -3.27 6.60 7.15
N ASP A 72 -2.21 6.05 7.71
CA ASP A 72 -1.00 5.72 6.98
C ASP A 72 -1.11 4.25 6.54
N ILE A 73 -1.22 4.03 5.23
CA ILE A 73 -1.26 2.68 4.65
C ILE A 73 0.15 2.28 4.25
N ALA A 74 0.66 1.21 4.85
CA ALA A 74 1.98 0.67 4.52
C ALA A 74 1.84 -0.51 3.56
N ILE A 75 2.59 -0.44 2.45
CA ILE A 75 2.60 -1.47 1.41
C ILE A 75 4.01 -2.03 1.31
N THR A 76 4.17 -3.29 1.70
CA THR A 76 5.41 -4.04 1.52
C THR A 76 5.41 -4.66 0.13
N PHE A 77 6.47 -4.41 -0.65
CA PHE A 77 6.61 -4.94 -2.00
C PHE A 77 7.99 -5.56 -2.21
N GLN A 78 8.09 -6.38 -3.25
CA GLN A 78 9.34 -6.91 -3.78
C GLN A 78 9.55 -6.37 -5.19
N LEU A 79 10.79 -5.99 -5.52
CA LEU A 79 11.19 -5.59 -6.86
C LEU A 79 12.40 -6.41 -7.31
N LYS A 80 12.21 -7.29 -8.30
CA LYS A 80 13.29 -8.12 -8.87
C LYS A 80 13.86 -7.50 -10.14
N ALA A 81 15.18 -7.51 -10.26
CA ALA A 81 15.91 -7.06 -11.45
C ALA A 81 17.08 -7.99 -11.74
N LYS A 82 17.48 -8.08 -13.01
CA LYS A 82 18.62 -8.93 -13.43
C LYS A 82 19.96 -8.22 -13.28
N THR A 83 19.96 -6.90 -13.40
CA THR A 83 21.17 -6.07 -13.32
C THR A 83 20.91 -4.83 -12.45
N PRO A 84 21.95 -4.20 -11.89
CA PRO A 84 21.79 -2.96 -11.13
C PRO A 84 21.16 -1.82 -11.94
N ASN A 85 21.51 -1.69 -13.24
CA ASN A 85 20.92 -0.68 -14.11
C ASN A 85 19.42 -0.92 -14.34
N ASP A 86 19.01 -2.18 -14.50
CA ASP A 86 17.60 -2.56 -14.61
C ASP A 86 16.83 -2.20 -13.33
N LEU A 87 17.43 -2.46 -12.16
CA LEU A 87 16.84 -2.09 -10.87
C LEU A 87 16.59 -0.58 -10.77
N MET A 88 17.58 0.23 -11.16
CA MET A 88 17.47 1.69 -11.13
C MET A 88 16.39 2.22 -12.07
N ASN A 89 16.30 1.64 -13.29
CA ASN A 89 15.24 1.99 -14.25
C ASN A 89 13.85 1.67 -13.70
N LYS A 90 13.68 0.50 -13.07
CA LYS A 90 12.42 0.10 -12.45
C LYS A 90 12.05 0.99 -11.27
N PHE A 91 13.00 1.37 -10.42
CA PHE A 91 12.76 2.35 -9.35
C PHE A 91 12.36 3.72 -9.90
N THR A 92 12.99 4.16 -10.97
CA THR A 92 12.61 5.43 -11.64
C THR A 92 11.17 5.37 -12.15
N GLN A 93 10.78 4.24 -12.75
CA GLN A 93 9.41 4.01 -13.20
C GLN A 93 8.42 3.98 -12.04
N LEU A 94 8.76 3.31 -10.93
CA LEU A 94 7.96 3.27 -9.70
C LEU A 94 7.74 4.68 -9.14
N ASN A 95 8.81 5.46 -9.00
CA ASN A 95 8.73 6.84 -8.51
C ASN A 95 7.88 7.74 -9.41
N LYS A 96 7.91 7.51 -10.74
CA LYS A 96 7.05 8.24 -11.68
C LYS A 96 5.56 7.94 -11.47
N LEU A 97 5.21 6.68 -11.15
CA LEU A 97 3.84 6.29 -10.84
C LEU A 97 3.38 6.88 -9.50
N LEU A 98 4.25 6.88 -8.49
CA LEU A 98 3.95 7.35 -7.13
C LEU A 98 3.86 8.87 -6.99
N LYS A 99 4.40 9.64 -7.93
CA LYS A 99 4.45 11.11 -7.86
C LYS A 99 3.09 11.81 -7.83
N LYS A 100 2.00 11.10 -8.15
CA LYS A 100 0.66 11.70 -8.20
C LYS A 100 0.11 11.97 -6.81
N ASP A 101 -0.51 13.13 -6.64
CA ASP A 101 -1.26 13.51 -5.45
C ASP A 101 -2.71 13.03 -5.53
N ASN A 102 -3.29 12.66 -4.38
CA ASN A 102 -4.70 12.28 -4.23
C ASN A 102 -5.14 11.18 -5.22
N ALA A 103 -4.28 10.19 -5.41
CA ALA A 103 -4.57 9.07 -6.28
C ALA A 103 -5.59 8.12 -5.65
N ARG A 104 -6.37 7.46 -6.50
CA ARG A 104 -7.35 6.47 -6.09
C ARG A 104 -6.69 5.11 -5.88
N LEU A 105 -6.70 4.65 -4.64
CA LEU A 105 -6.15 3.36 -4.22
C LEU A 105 -7.28 2.35 -4.00
N ILE A 106 -7.25 1.23 -4.71
CA ILE A 106 -8.22 0.13 -4.61
C ILE A 106 -7.46 -1.17 -4.43
N PHE A 107 -7.85 -2.00 -3.47
CA PHE A 107 -7.24 -3.29 -3.22
C PHE A 107 -8.01 -4.41 -3.93
N ALA A 108 -7.29 -5.40 -4.47
CA ALA A 108 -7.87 -6.46 -5.27
C ALA A 108 -8.84 -7.36 -4.50
N ASP A 109 -8.68 -7.47 -3.18
CA ASP A 109 -9.57 -8.17 -2.26
C ASP A 109 -10.80 -7.33 -1.82
N GLU A 110 -10.72 -6.00 -1.92
CA GLU A 110 -11.78 -5.03 -1.57
C GLU A 110 -12.09 -4.08 -2.75
N ASN A 111 -12.59 -4.62 -3.86
CA ASN A 111 -12.86 -3.83 -5.08
C ASN A 111 -14.08 -2.89 -4.97
N ASP A 112 -14.90 -3.02 -3.92
CA ASP A 112 -16.08 -2.19 -3.68
C ASP A 112 -15.75 -0.87 -2.97
N LYS A 113 -14.53 -0.74 -2.41
CA LYS A 113 -14.07 0.43 -1.66
C LYS A 113 -12.83 1.04 -2.31
N TYR A 114 -12.57 2.30 -1.97
CA TYR A 114 -11.37 2.98 -2.39
C TYR A 114 -10.89 3.96 -1.33
N PHE A 115 -9.59 4.24 -1.35
CA PHE A 115 -8.94 5.27 -0.56
C PHE A 115 -8.42 6.36 -1.49
N ASN A 116 -8.49 7.61 -1.03
CA ASN A 116 -7.76 8.71 -1.66
C ASN A 116 -6.44 8.87 -0.92
N ALA A 117 -5.34 8.57 -1.61
CA ALA A 117 -4.03 8.48 -0.99
C ALA A 117 -3.01 9.35 -1.73
N THR A 118 -2.04 9.86 -0.99
CA THR A 118 -0.84 10.50 -1.54
C THR A 118 0.36 9.76 -0.98
N PHE A 119 1.32 9.41 -1.84
CA PHE A 119 2.57 8.80 -1.41
C PHE A 119 3.36 9.77 -0.52
N VAL A 120 3.78 9.32 0.67
CA VAL A 120 4.52 10.14 1.64
C VAL A 120 5.99 9.78 1.64
N GLN A 121 6.32 8.52 1.93
CA GLN A 121 7.70 8.08 2.05
C GLN A 121 7.83 6.59 1.71
N MET A 122 9.05 6.19 1.36
CA MET A 122 9.45 4.80 1.21
C MET A 122 10.54 4.50 2.24
N GLU A 123 10.34 3.43 3.02
CA GLU A 123 11.32 2.95 3.98
C GLU A 123 12.21 1.90 3.34
N ASN A 124 13.52 2.02 3.56
CA ASN A 124 14.47 0.98 3.19
C ASN A 124 14.46 -0.06 4.31
N VAL A 125 14.00 -1.28 4.01
CA VAL A 125 14.25 -2.43 4.90
C VAL A 125 15.69 -2.84 4.65
N THR A 126 16.60 -2.35 5.48
CA THR A 126 17.96 -2.87 5.58
C THR A 126 17.86 -4.28 6.16
N GLU A 127 18.39 -5.28 5.44
CA GLU A 127 18.60 -6.64 5.98
C GLU A 127 19.51 -6.64 7.21
#